data_AF-A0A8S2JS61-F1
#
_entry.id   AF-A0A8S2JS61-F1
#
_cell.length_a   1.000
_cell.length_b   1.000
_cell.length_c   1.000
_cell.angle_alpha   90.00
_cell.angle_beta   90.00
_cell.angle_gamma   90.00
#
_symmetry.space_group_name_H-M   'P 1'
#
loop_
_entity.id
_entity.type
_entity.pdbx_description
1 polymer ?
#
loop_
_entity_poly.entity_id
_entity_poly.type
_entity_poly.pdbx_seq_one_letter_code
_entity_poly.pdbx_strand_id
1 'polypeptide(L)'
;MIAVQLRTSNGYLLIASIYIPPTVQLINEVFEELYQINNDCLILGDLNASLQVIGSNRTNSKGRQLEKLLDEGYLRCVNSTLTTYTRHNYEGKLDLILASHPTILSINDLSTQYLLGTKEDHKPLTFSLNFDADPKPLSLRLSLNFKLTNWQLDRKYLNNLLSKIDQTITTIQQIESFTTMVTNCIVSAGKLVIPV
;
A
#
# COMPACT_ATOMS: atom_id res chain seq x y z
N MET A 1 8.01 3.43 2.76
CA MET A 1 6.66 3.92 3.13
C MET A 1 6.11 4.71 1.97
N ILE A 2 4.79 4.61 1.73
CA ILE A 2 4.06 5.49 0.82
C ILE A 2 2.84 5.99 1.59
N ALA A 3 2.53 7.28 1.51
CA ALA A 3 1.33 7.86 2.08
C ALA A 3 0.56 8.64 1.01
N VAL A 4 -0.76 8.56 1.07
CA VAL A 4 -1.69 9.26 0.16
C VAL A 4 -2.78 9.92 0.98
N GLN A 5 -3.17 11.12 0.59
CA GLN A 5 -4.33 11.79 1.17
C GLN A 5 -5.55 11.59 0.25
N LEU A 6 -6.61 11.05 0.82
CA LEU A 6 -7.88 10.85 0.13
C LEU A 6 -8.87 11.91 0.61
N ARG A 7 -9.56 12.55 -0.32
CA ARG A 7 -10.74 13.36 0.00
C ARG A 7 -11.94 12.45 0.10
N THR A 8 -12.56 12.41 1.27
CA THR A 8 -13.82 11.74 1.57
C THR A 8 -14.91 12.79 1.82
N SER A 9 -16.14 12.35 2.05
CA SER A 9 -17.22 13.22 2.52
C SER A 9 -16.98 13.75 3.93
N ASN A 10 -16.26 13.00 4.75
CA ASN A 10 -15.94 13.34 6.14
C ASN A 10 -14.68 14.22 6.27
N GLY A 11 -14.04 14.56 5.15
CA GLY A 11 -12.85 15.42 5.12
C GLY A 11 -11.69 14.78 4.37
N TYR A 12 -10.46 15.00 4.85
CA TYR A 12 -9.28 14.36 4.29
C TYR A 12 -8.82 13.23 5.19
N LEU A 13 -8.63 12.06 4.62
CA LEU A 13 -8.05 10.89 5.28
C LEU A 13 -6.64 10.67 4.76
N LEU A 14 -5.66 10.55 5.65
CA LEU A 14 -4.32 10.08 5.27
C LEU A 14 -4.26 8.56 5.38
N ILE A 15 -3.91 7.88 4.29
CA ILE A 15 -3.62 6.45 4.30
C ILE A 15 -2.13 6.25 4.04
N ALA A 16 -1.44 5.58 4.97
CA ALA A 16 -0.03 5.24 4.86
C ALA A 16 0.17 3.72 4.82
N SER A 17 0.99 3.27 3.87
CA SER A 17 1.49 1.90 3.80
C SER A 17 2.95 1.85 4.24
N ILE A 18 3.24 1.05 5.26
CA ILE A 18 4.56 0.92 5.88
C ILE A 18 5.02 -0.54 5.82
N TYR A 19 6.30 -0.73 5.51
CA TYR A 19 7.02 -1.98 5.71
C TYR A 19 8.23 -1.71 6.60
N ILE A 20 8.32 -2.43 7.72
CA ILE A 20 9.48 -2.39 8.62
C ILE A 20 10.17 -3.75 8.57
N PRO A 21 11.36 -3.87 7.95
CA PRO A 21 12.08 -5.14 7.87
C PRO A 21 12.37 -5.73 9.25
N PRO A 22 12.41 -7.07 9.43
CA PRO A 22 12.62 -7.73 10.73
C PRO A 22 13.84 -7.21 11.51
N THR A 23 14.91 -6.84 10.80
CA THR A 23 16.21 -6.40 11.35
C THR A 23 16.30 -4.90 11.64
N VAL A 24 15.38 -4.09 11.11
CA VAL A 24 15.37 -2.62 11.28
C VAL A 24 14.57 -2.27 12.51
N GLN A 25 14.98 -1.27 13.30
CA GLN A 25 14.20 -0.82 14.47
C GLN A 25 12.92 -0.08 14.04
N LEU A 26 11.89 -0.12 14.89
CA LEU A 26 10.72 0.73 14.71
C LEU A 26 11.08 2.13 15.23
N ILE A 27 10.79 3.15 14.42
CA ILE A 27 11.07 4.55 14.71
C ILE A 27 9.71 5.21 14.96
N ASN A 28 9.46 5.67 16.19
CA ASN A 28 8.17 6.21 16.60
C ASN A 28 7.84 7.52 15.86
N GLU A 29 8.88 8.32 15.59
CA GLU A 29 8.81 9.61 14.93
C GLU A 29 8.09 9.53 13.57
N VAL A 30 8.22 8.41 12.84
CA VAL A 30 7.52 8.22 11.56
C VAL A 30 6.00 8.21 11.73
N PHE A 31 5.49 7.59 12.80
CA PHE A 31 4.06 7.53 13.08
C PHE A 31 3.54 8.87 13.61
N GLU A 32 4.34 9.54 14.44
CA GLU A 32 4.05 10.89 14.91
C GLU A 32 3.97 11.87 13.74
N GLU A 33 4.94 11.86 12.82
CA GLU A 33 4.96 12.72 11.63
C GLU A 33 3.72 12.48 10.74
N LEU A 34 3.34 11.22 10.51
CA LEU A 34 2.12 10.90 9.75
C LEU A 34 0.86 11.45 10.44
N TYR A 35 0.77 11.33 11.76
CA TYR A 35 -0.33 11.88 12.54
C TYR A 35 -0.34 13.42 12.52
N GLN A 36 0.83 14.08 12.53
CA GLN A 36 0.92 15.54 12.42
C GLN A 36 0.58 16.06 11.02
N ILE A 37 0.88 15.28 9.97
CA ILE A 37 0.45 15.60 8.59
C ILE A 37 -1.08 15.59 8.51
N ASN A 38 -1.73 14.61 9.12
CA ASN A 38 -3.18 14.54 9.24
C ASN A 38 -3.57 13.67 10.44
N ASN A 39 -4.31 14.26 11.37
CA ASN A 39 -4.76 13.55 12.57
C ASN A 39 -5.94 12.61 12.31
N ASP A 40 -6.53 12.63 11.11
CA ASP A 40 -7.42 11.59 10.59
C ASP A 40 -6.64 10.67 9.65
N CYS A 41 -6.11 9.57 10.21
CA CYS A 41 -5.18 8.71 9.51
C CYS A 41 -5.36 7.22 9.77
N LEU A 42 -4.95 6.46 8.75
CA LEU A 42 -4.91 5.00 8.72
C LEU A 42 -3.51 4.57 8.27
N ILE A 43 -2.79 3.88 9.14
CA ILE A 43 -1.44 3.39 8.89
C ILE A 43 -1.49 1.86 8.86
N LEU A 44 -1.05 1.24 7.78
CA LEU A 44 -1.16 -0.21 7.59
C LEU A 44 0.10 -0.84 7.00
N GLY A 45 0.34 -2.10 7.31
CA GLY A 45 1.34 -2.93 6.64
C GLY A 45 2.11 -3.86 7.58
N ASP A 46 3.17 -4.49 7.06
CA ASP A 46 4.02 -5.41 7.82
C ASP A 46 5.03 -4.64 8.66
N LEU A 47 4.73 -4.51 9.95
CA LEU A 47 5.59 -3.81 10.91
C LEU A 47 6.64 -4.75 11.53
N ASN A 48 6.54 -6.06 11.30
CA ASN A 48 7.31 -7.09 12.01
C ASN A 48 7.31 -6.91 13.56
N ALA A 49 6.26 -6.25 14.08
CA ALA A 49 6.05 -5.99 15.49
C ALA A 49 5.06 -7.05 16.02
N SER A 50 5.51 -7.86 16.97
CA SER A 50 4.68 -8.88 17.60
C SER A 50 4.26 -8.37 18.97
N LEU A 51 2.96 -8.38 19.26
CA LEU A 51 2.35 -7.82 20.47
C LEU A 51 1.44 -8.88 21.11
N GLN A 52 1.69 -9.22 22.37
CA GLN A 52 0.84 -10.16 23.11
C GLN A 52 -0.58 -9.63 23.32
N VAL A 53 -0.72 -8.32 23.55
CA VAL A 53 -2.02 -7.69 23.83
C VAL A 53 -3.02 -7.83 22.67
N ILE A 54 -2.55 -8.03 21.44
CA ILE A 54 -3.39 -8.27 20.25
C ILE A 54 -3.42 -9.76 19.83
N GLY A 55 -2.88 -10.66 20.66
CA GLY A 55 -2.97 -12.11 20.46
C GLY A 55 -1.80 -12.74 19.70
N SER A 56 -0.60 -12.13 19.71
CA SER A 56 0.62 -12.87 19.35
C SER A 56 1.18 -13.65 20.54
N ASN A 57 2.00 -14.69 20.29
CA ASN A 57 2.57 -15.52 21.36
C ASN A 57 3.53 -14.77 22.30
N ARG A 58 4.21 -13.73 21.81
CA ARG A 58 5.18 -12.93 22.57
C ARG A 58 5.20 -11.49 22.10
N THR A 59 5.53 -10.55 23.00
CA THR A 59 5.89 -9.19 22.57
C THR A 59 7.38 -9.13 22.22
N ASN A 60 7.71 -8.74 20.99
CA ASN A 60 9.11 -8.56 20.55
C ASN A 60 9.61 -7.12 20.83
N SER A 61 10.87 -6.81 20.51
CA SER A 61 11.44 -5.47 20.77
C SER A 61 10.66 -4.34 20.10
N LYS A 62 10.26 -4.54 18.84
CA LYS A 62 9.39 -3.60 18.11
C LYS A 62 7.99 -3.52 18.69
N GLY A 63 7.44 -4.65 19.12
CA GLY A 63 6.16 -4.71 19.82
C GLY A 63 6.16 -3.82 21.07
N ARG A 64 7.25 -3.85 21.86
CA ARG A 64 7.40 -2.97 23.02
C ARG A 64 7.50 -1.49 22.64
N GLN A 65 8.13 -1.16 21.51
CA GLN A 65 8.17 0.23 21.00
C GLN A 65 6.79 0.67 20.55
N LEU A 66 6.07 -0.20 19.82
CA LEU A 66 4.72 0.07 19.35
C LEU A 66 3.72 0.17 20.52
N GLU A 67 3.83 -0.67 21.56
CA GLU A 67 3.01 -0.58 22.77
C GLU A 67 3.14 0.81 23.42
N LYS A 68 4.37 1.32 23.59
CA LYS A 68 4.59 2.69 24.11
C LYS A 68 3.93 3.75 23.24
N LEU A 69 4.03 3.62 21.91
CA LEU A 69 3.39 4.54 20.98
C LEU A 69 1.86 4.49 21.10
N LEU A 70 1.28 3.30 21.25
CA LEU A 70 -0.16 3.12 21.43
C LEU A 70 -0.66 3.65 22.79
N ASP A 71 0.19 3.63 23.83
CA ASP A 71 -0.11 4.18 25.15
C ASP A 71 -0.31 5.71 25.12
N GLU A 72 0.31 6.42 24.17
CA GLU A 72 0.12 7.87 23.96
C GLU A 72 -1.30 8.21 23.48
N GLY A 73 -2.01 7.25 22.89
CA GLY A 73 -3.47 7.31 22.72
C GLY A 73 -4.00 7.98 21.45
N TYR A 74 -3.14 8.57 20.62
CA TYR A 74 -3.55 9.17 19.34
C TYR A 74 -3.73 8.16 18.20
N LEU A 75 -3.11 6.97 18.33
CA LEU A 75 -3.30 5.82 17.46
C LEU A 75 -3.75 4.60 18.26
N ARG A 76 -4.54 3.75 17.62
CA ARG A 76 -5.02 2.47 18.16
C ARG A 76 -4.79 1.36 17.14
N CYS A 77 -4.35 0.19 17.61
CA CYS A 77 -4.18 -0.98 16.77
C CYS A 77 -5.53 -1.69 16.60
N VAL A 78 -5.95 -1.90 15.36
CA VAL A 78 -7.11 -2.72 14.99
C VAL A 78 -6.60 -4.04 14.44
N ASN A 79 -7.15 -5.15 14.92
CA ASN A 79 -6.71 -6.48 14.52
C ASN A 79 -7.89 -7.43 14.37
N SER A 80 -7.76 -8.41 13.47
CA SER A 80 -8.67 -9.55 13.41
C SER A 80 -8.36 -10.54 14.54
N THR A 81 -9.19 -11.57 14.70
CA THR A 81 -8.92 -12.68 15.63
C THR A 81 -7.80 -13.61 15.13
N LEU A 82 -7.53 -13.61 13.84
CA LEU A 82 -6.67 -14.58 13.16
C LEU A 82 -5.25 -14.04 12.93
N THR A 83 -4.30 -14.95 12.73
CA THR A 83 -2.88 -14.62 12.50
C THR A 83 -2.66 -14.18 11.07
N THR A 84 -1.90 -13.10 10.87
CA THR A 84 -1.56 -12.57 9.54
C THR A 84 -0.27 -13.17 8.98
N TYR A 85 0.51 -13.86 9.82
CA TYR A 85 1.73 -14.54 9.40
C TYR A 85 1.81 -15.95 10.00
N THR A 86 2.13 -16.94 9.16
CA THR A 86 2.44 -18.30 9.57
C THR A 86 3.64 -18.80 8.77
N ARG A 87 4.72 -19.17 9.44
CA ARG A 87 5.87 -19.83 8.80
C ARG A 87 6.48 -20.86 9.75
N HIS A 88 6.65 -22.08 9.27
CA HIS A 88 7.10 -23.21 10.10
C HIS A 88 6.24 -23.34 11.38
N ASN A 89 6.87 -23.30 12.57
CA ASN A 89 6.20 -23.39 13.87
C ASN A 89 5.89 -22.01 14.48
N TYR A 90 5.97 -20.93 13.71
CA TYR A 90 5.68 -19.59 14.18
C TYR A 90 4.40 -19.06 13.53
N GLU A 91 3.46 -18.62 14.37
CA GLU A 91 2.30 -17.85 13.97
C GLU A 91 2.27 -16.54 14.74
N GLY A 92 1.86 -15.46 14.07
CA GLY A 92 1.77 -14.15 14.69
C GLY A 92 0.97 -13.15 13.87
N LYS A 93 0.79 -11.97 14.46
CA LYS A 93 0.21 -10.81 13.79
C LYS A 93 1.32 -9.81 13.54
N LEU A 94 1.79 -9.75 12.29
CA LEU A 94 2.89 -8.88 11.88
C LEU A 94 2.41 -7.78 10.93
N ASP A 95 1.41 -8.11 10.11
CA ASP A 95 0.62 -7.13 9.36
C ASP A 95 -0.41 -6.47 10.28
N LEU A 96 -0.26 -5.17 10.51
CA LEU A 96 -1.03 -4.40 11.49
C LEU A 96 -1.74 -3.22 10.83
N ILE A 97 -2.85 -2.81 11.44
CA ILE A 97 -3.61 -1.61 11.10
C ILE A 97 -3.63 -0.72 12.33
N LEU A 98 -3.10 0.50 12.21
CA LEU A 98 -3.17 1.55 13.21
C LEU A 98 -4.09 2.65 12.69
N ALA A 99 -5.03 3.09 13.51
CA ALA A 99 -5.99 4.12 13.13
C ALA A 99 -6.14 5.15 14.23
N SER A 100 -6.31 6.42 13.85
CA SER A 100 -6.67 7.50 14.77
C SER A 100 -8.19 7.58 14.95
N HIS A 101 -8.63 8.40 15.91
CA HIS A 101 -10.01 8.86 15.94
C HIS A 101 -10.19 10.05 14.97
N PRO A 102 -11.30 10.10 14.19
CA PRO A 102 -12.43 9.17 14.19
C PRO A 102 -12.27 7.96 13.26
N THR A 103 -11.27 7.90 12.38
CA THR A 103 -11.07 6.81 11.37
C THR A 103 -11.29 5.40 11.91
N ILE A 104 -10.83 5.09 13.12
CA ILE A 104 -10.99 3.77 13.74
C ILE A 104 -12.45 3.32 13.83
N LEU A 105 -13.39 4.25 14.02
CA LEU A 105 -14.83 3.98 14.13
C LEU A 105 -15.45 3.65 12.77
N SER A 106 -14.79 4.01 11.67
CA SER A 106 -15.25 3.72 10.31
C SER A 106 -14.80 2.35 9.79
N ILE A 107 -13.89 1.66 10.49
CA ILE A 107 -13.37 0.34 10.10
C ILE A 107 -14.40 -0.75 10.44
N ASN A 108 -14.84 -1.48 9.42
CA ASN A 108 -15.81 -2.57 9.53
C ASN A 108 -15.31 -3.83 8.80
N ASP A 109 -15.95 -4.97 9.05
CA ASP A 109 -15.70 -6.25 8.35
C ASP A 109 -14.24 -6.72 8.35
N LEU A 110 -13.46 -6.34 9.37
CA LEU A 110 -12.06 -6.69 9.47
C LEU A 110 -11.87 -8.20 9.56
N SER A 111 -11.16 -8.77 8.61
CA SER A 111 -10.93 -10.20 8.48
C SER A 111 -9.57 -10.50 7.89
N THR A 112 -8.98 -11.62 8.32
CA THR A 112 -7.76 -12.17 7.69
C THR A 112 -8.16 -13.17 6.63
N GLN A 113 -7.57 -13.05 5.44
CA GLN A 113 -7.94 -13.81 4.25
C GLN A 113 -6.85 -14.83 3.91
N TYR A 114 -7.20 -16.12 4.02
CA TYR A 114 -6.28 -17.23 3.76
C TYR A 114 -6.20 -17.61 2.27
N LEU A 115 -7.20 -17.18 1.49
CA LEU A 115 -7.35 -17.57 0.09
C LEU A 115 -7.00 -16.42 -0.88
N LEU A 116 -6.60 -15.25 -0.37
CA LEU A 116 -6.27 -14.07 -1.16
C LEU A 116 -4.77 -13.75 -1.03
N GLY A 117 -4.07 -13.57 -2.16
CA GLY A 117 -2.70 -13.04 -2.18
C GLY A 117 -1.58 -14.08 -2.02
N THR A 118 -0.43 -13.78 -2.61
CA THR A 118 0.57 -14.74 -3.14
C THR A 118 1.91 -14.77 -2.38
N LYS A 119 1.88 -14.86 -1.05
CA LYS A 119 3.08 -15.19 -0.27
C LYS A 119 2.70 -16.27 0.73
N GLU A 120 3.31 -17.45 0.63
CA GLU A 120 2.90 -18.64 1.41
C GLU A 120 2.74 -18.36 2.91
N ASP A 121 3.53 -17.42 3.44
CA ASP A 121 3.55 -17.13 4.88
C ASP A 121 2.66 -15.97 5.34
N HIS A 122 2.26 -15.03 4.46
CA HIS A 122 1.45 -13.86 4.85
C HIS A 122 0.00 -13.97 4.35
N LYS A 123 -0.94 -13.64 5.23
CA LYS A 123 -2.39 -13.66 5.00
C LYS A 123 -2.91 -12.22 5.07
N PRO A 124 -3.39 -11.63 3.96
CA PRO A 124 -3.85 -10.25 3.93
C PRO A 124 -4.99 -9.97 4.92
N LEU A 125 -5.03 -8.74 5.42
CA LEU A 125 -6.20 -8.20 6.11
C LEU A 125 -7.10 -7.48 5.10
N THR A 126 -8.41 -7.72 5.20
CA THR A 126 -9.45 -7.00 4.46
C THR A 126 -10.39 -6.33 5.43
N PHE A 127 -10.84 -5.12 5.10
CA PHE A 127 -11.79 -4.35 5.88
C PHE A 127 -12.52 -3.36 4.97
N SER A 128 -13.67 -2.88 5.45
CA SER A 128 -14.48 -1.83 4.83
C SER A 128 -14.25 -0.52 5.59
N LEU A 129 -14.23 0.61 4.87
CA LEU A 129 -14.28 1.94 5.47
C LEU A 129 -15.62 2.59 5.13
N ASN A 130 -16.41 2.87 6.15
CA ASN A 130 -17.68 3.58 6.00
C ASN A 130 -17.42 5.08 6.02
N PHE A 131 -17.25 5.64 4.83
CA PHE A 131 -17.39 7.06 4.58
C PHE A 131 -18.70 7.25 3.82
N ASP A 132 -19.51 8.23 4.21
CA ASP A 132 -20.77 8.55 3.53
C ASP A 132 -20.46 9.04 2.12
N ALA A 133 -20.24 8.14 1.17
CA ALA A 133 -19.77 8.55 -0.14
C ALA A 133 -20.88 9.32 -0.86
N ASP A 134 -20.63 10.60 -1.17
CA ASP A 134 -21.28 11.19 -2.33
C ASP A 134 -20.96 10.27 -3.52
N PRO A 135 -21.95 9.90 -4.34
CA PRO A 135 -21.72 9.06 -5.50
C PRO A 135 -20.59 9.71 -6.31
N LYS A 136 -19.50 8.96 -6.47
CA LYS A 136 -18.31 9.36 -7.23
C LYS A 136 -18.82 10.06 -8.50
N PRO A 137 -18.55 11.36 -8.73
CA PRO A 137 -18.87 11.95 -10.02
C PRO A 137 -18.24 11.02 -11.04
N LEU A 138 -19.02 10.60 -12.05
CA LEU A 138 -18.59 9.67 -13.09
C LEU A 138 -17.20 10.10 -13.56
N SER A 139 -16.15 9.51 -12.97
CA SER A 139 -14.81 9.68 -13.47
C SER A 139 -14.91 9.08 -14.85
N LEU A 140 -14.62 9.85 -15.90
CA LEU A 140 -14.42 9.33 -17.24
C LEU A 140 -13.56 8.09 -17.05
N ARG A 141 -14.18 6.90 -17.12
CA ARG A 141 -13.41 5.68 -17.19
C ARG A 141 -12.68 5.89 -18.49
N LEU A 142 -11.38 6.14 -18.43
CA LEU A 142 -10.47 5.78 -19.50
C LEU A 142 -10.57 4.24 -19.58
N SER A 143 -11.67 3.78 -20.16
CA SER A 143 -11.96 2.41 -20.49
C SER A 143 -11.10 2.13 -21.70
N LEU A 144 -9.80 1.97 -21.47
CA LEU A 144 -8.88 1.51 -22.48
C LEU A 144 -9.35 0.12 -22.89
N ASN A 145 -9.89 0.01 -24.11
CA ASN A 145 -10.44 -1.24 -24.60
C ASN A 145 -9.30 -2.14 -25.09
N PHE A 146 -8.64 -2.80 -24.14
CA PHE A 146 -7.53 -3.71 -24.41
C PHE A 146 -7.92 -4.93 -25.27
N LYS A 147 -9.23 -5.26 -25.34
CA LYS A 147 -9.75 -6.32 -26.23
C LYS A 147 -9.70 -5.91 -27.70
N LEU A 148 -9.95 -4.63 -28.00
CA LEU A 148 -9.92 -4.09 -29.37
C LEU A 148 -8.57 -3.49 -29.75
N THR A 149 -7.58 -3.57 -28.86
CA THR A 149 -6.25 -3.01 -29.09
C THR A 149 -5.51 -3.77 -30.18
N ASN A 150 -4.89 -3.05 -31.11
CA ASN A 150 -4.07 -3.66 -32.16
C ASN A 150 -2.67 -3.99 -31.62
N TRP A 151 -2.56 -5.13 -30.94
CA TRP A 151 -1.31 -5.60 -30.32
C TRP A 151 -0.16 -5.85 -31.30
N GLN A 152 -0.48 -6.17 -32.57
CA GLN A 152 0.54 -6.35 -33.60
C GLN A 152 1.18 -5.01 -33.97
N LEU A 153 0.37 -3.96 -34.10
CA LEU A 153 0.84 -2.60 -34.34
C LEU A 153 1.61 -2.06 -33.12
N ASP A 154 1.12 -2.34 -31.90
CA ASP A 154 1.77 -1.97 -30.64
C ASP A 154 3.19 -2.54 -30.57
N ARG A 155 3.31 -3.86 -30.75
CA ARG A 155 4.61 -4.54 -30.75
C ARG A 155 5.53 -4.03 -31.84
N LYS A 156 5.02 -3.78 -33.05
CA LYS A 156 5.82 -3.21 -34.15
C LYS A 156 6.33 -1.82 -33.80
N TYR A 157 5.49 -0.98 -33.22
CA TYR A 157 5.83 0.39 -32.84
C TYR A 157 6.84 0.42 -31.70
N LEU A 158 6.59 -0.35 -30.64
CA LEU A 158 7.52 -0.48 -29.51
C LEU A 158 8.86 -1.06 -29.94
N ASN A 159 8.89 -2.12 -30.74
CA ASN A 159 10.16 -2.70 -31.20
C ASN A 159 10.99 -1.72 -32.03
N ASN A 160 10.36 -0.89 -32.87
CA ASN A 160 11.05 0.15 -33.66
C ASN A 160 11.59 1.28 -32.76
N LEU A 161 10.84 1.67 -31.73
CA LEU A 161 11.31 2.68 -30.78
C LEU A 161 12.44 2.14 -29.90
N LEU A 162 12.28 0.92 -29.37
CA LEU A 162 13.26 0.27 -28.51
C LEU A 162 14.54 -0.08 -29.28
N SER A 163 14.46 -0.43 -30.57
CA SER A 163 15.66 -0.69 -31.40
C SER A 163 16.51 0.55 -31.67
N LYS A 164 15.97 1.75 -31.43
CA LYS A 164 16.71 3.03 -31.54
C LYS A 164 17.38 3.43 -30.22
N ILE A 165 17.13 2.66 -29.16
CA ILE A 165 17.76 2.86 -27.88
C ILE A 165 19.10 2.12 -27.92
N ASP A 166 20.16 2.87 -28.13
CA ASP A 166 21.53 2.42 -27.87
C ASP A 166 22.12 3.37 -26.83
N GLN A 167 21.97 3.03 -25.56
CA GLN A 167 22.49 3.84 -24.46
C GLN A 167 23.18 2.96 -23.42
N THR A 168 24.47 3.19 -23.24
CA THR A 168 25.24 2.70 -22.09
C THR A 168 24.88 3.53 -20.87
N ILE A 169 24.12 2.94 -19.95
CA ILE A 169 23.69 3.57 -18.71
C ILE A 169 24.81 3.43 -17.68
N THR A 170 25.39 4.53 -17.23
CA THR A 170 26.52 4.56 -16.28
C THR A 170 26.30 5.48 -15.07
N THR A 171 25.22 6.27 -15.06
CA THR A 171 24.91 7.25 -14.01
C THR A 171 23.44 7.21 -13.60
N ILE A 172 23.13 7.69 -12.39
CA ILE A 172 21.75 7.76 -11.87
C ILE A 172 20.86 8.65 -12.74
N GLN A 173 21.37 9.78 -13.21
CA GLN A 173 20.62 10.69 -14.08
C GLN A 173 20.24 10.04 -15.42
N GLN A 174 21.08 9.15 -15.94
CA GLN A 174 20.77 8.35 -17.12
C GLN A 174 19.68 7.32 -16.84
N ILE A 175 19.60 6.75 -15.63
CA ILE A 175 18.51 5.83 -15.24
C ILE A 175 17.16 6.57 -15.25
N GLU A 176 17.09 7.78 -14.68
CA GLU A 176 15.86 8.56 -14.63
C GLU A 176 15.40 9.00 -16.03
N SER A 177 16.34 9.47 -16.84
CA SER A 177 16.08 9.84 -18.23
C SER A 177 15.60 8.64 -19.06
N PHE A 178 16.25 7.49 -18.88
CA PHE A 178 15.87 6.25 -19.54
C PHE A 178 14.46 5.80 -19.13
N THR A 179 14.17 5.84 -17.83
CA THR A 179 12.84 5.49 -17.29
C THR A 179 11.76 6.38 -17.89
N THR A 180 11.99 7.70 -17.91
CA THR A 180 11.06 8.66 -18.49
C THR A 180 10.83 8.42 -19.98
N MET A 181 11.90 8.12 -20.72
CA MET A 181 11.81 7.79 -22.15
C MET A 181 10.97 6.53 -22.39
N VAL A 182 11.23 5.44 -21.65
CA VAL A 182 10.44 4.19 -21.77
C VAL A 182 8.97 4.42 -21.42
N THR A 183 8.68 5.18 -20.35
CA THR A 183 7.31 5.56 -19.98
C THR A 183 6.62 6.31 -21.11
N ASN A 184 7.29 7.29 -21.73
CA ASN A 184 6.73 8.06 -22.84
C ASN A 184 6.49 7.20 -24.08
N CYS A 185 7.37 6.23 -24.36
CA CYS A 185 7.17 5.26 -25.45
C CYS A 185 5.91 4.43 -25.23
N ILE A 186 5.72 3.88 -24.03
CA ILE A 186 4.55 3.05 -23.68
C ILE A 186 3.26 3.87 -23.77
N VAL A 187 3.26 5.09 -23.23
CA VAL A 187 2.09 5.99 -23.28
C VAL A 187 1.72 6.35 -24.72
N SER A 188 2.72 6.65 -25.56
CA SER A 188 2.51 7.00 -26.96
C SER A 188 1.99 5.82 -27.78
N ALA A 189 2.52 4.60 -27.52
CA ALA A 189 2.04 3.37 -28.14
C ALA A 189 0.57 3.11 -27.76
N GLY A 190 0.23 3.24 -26.47
CA GLY A 190 -1.14 3.11 -25.99
C GLY A 190 -2.13 4.05 -26.69
N LYS A 191 -1.77 5.32 -26.91
CA LYS A 191 -2.60 6.28 -27.66
C LYS A 191 -2.81 5.90 -29.12
N LEU A 192 -1.86 5.20 -29.73
CA LEU A 192 -1.91 4.82 -31.14
C LEU A 192 -2.75 3.55 -31.38
N VAL A 193 -2.73 2.62 -30.43
CA VAL A 193 -3.21 1.25 -30.66
C VAL A 193 -4.49 0.89 -29.92
N ILE A 194 -4.84 1.67 -28.90
CA ILE A 194 -6.08 1.50 -28.14
C ILE A 194 -7.14 2.38 -28.81
N PRO A 195 -8.21 1.81 -29.37
CA PRO A 195 -9.28 2.60 -29.94
C PRO A 195 -10.00 3.39 -28.84
N VAL A 196 -10.31 4.65 -29.16
CA VAL A 196 -11.14 5.54 -28.32
C VAL A 196 -12.60 5.16 -28.46
#